data_AF-A0A963M012-F1
#
_entry.id   AF-A0A963M012-F1
#
_cell.length_a   1.000
_cell.length_b   1.000
_cell.length_c   1.000
_cell.angle_alpha   90.00
_cell.angle_beta   90.00
_cell.angle_gamma   90.00
#
_symmetry.space_group_name_H-M   'P 1'
#
loop_
_entity.id
_entity.type
_entity.pdbx_description
1 polymer ?
#
loop_
_entity_poly.entity_id
_entity_poly.type
_entity_poly.pdbx_seq_one_letter_code
_entity_poly.pdbx_strand_id
1 'polypeptide(L)'
;LRTPMHVAVGTGAALGMVISLPGAIAFVVNGLGVAHRPPTTVGYVDWLGMALIVPATMLTTQWGARLAHAIDARVLRRVFALFLALTSVRMFYGLLSAT
;
A
#
# COMPACT_ATOMS: atom_id res chain seq x y z
N LEU A 1 -24.50 10.44 4.04
CA LEU A 1 -24.53 9.57 2.83
C LEU A 1 -24.24 8.13 3.24
N ARG A 2 -25.08 7.16 2.86
CA ARG A 2 -24.79 5.72 3.02
C ARG A 2 -24.03 5.23 1.78
N THR A 3 -22.75 5.58 1.67
CA THR A 3 -21.90 5.02 0.62
C THR A 3 -21.63 3.55 0.92
N PRO A 4 -21.74 2.64 -0.06
CA PRO A 4 -21.39 1.25 0.15
C PRO A 4 -19.92 1.12 0.56
N MET A 5 -19.60 0.21 1.48
CA MET A 5 -18.22 0.01 1.96
C MET A 5 -17.23 -0.30 0.84
N HIS A 6 -17.66 -1.05 -0.19
CA HIS A 6 -16.82 -1.36 -1.35
C HIS A 6 -16.42 -0.12 -2.15
N VAL A 7 -17.31 0.89 -2.27
CA VAL A 7 -16.99 2.16 -2.93
C VAL A 7 -16.01 2.96 -2.08
N ALA A 8 -16.24 3.06 -0.77
CA ALA A 8 -15.35 3.80 0.14
C ALA A 8 -13.92 3.24 0.12
N VAL A 9 -13.77 1.91 0.14
CA VAL A 9 -12.46 1.24 0.06
C VAL A 9 -11.85 1.41 -1.34
N GLY A 10 -12.64 1.32 -2.40
CA GLY A 10 -12.17 1.52 -3.78
C GLY A 10 -11.64 2.93 -4.02
N THR A 11 -12.29 3.97 -3.48
CA THR A 11 -11.79 5.35 -3.55
C THR A 11 -10.45 5.50 -2.82
N GLY A 12 -10.29 4.86 -1.66
CA GLY A 12 -9.00 4.83 -0.94
C GLY A 12 -7.87 4.22 -1.77
N ALA A 13 -8.15 3.10 -2.47
CA ALA A 13 -7.18 2.47 -3.36
C ALA A 13 -6.79 3.37 -4.54
N ALA A 14 -7.75 4.08 -5.13
CA ALA A 14 -7.48 5.04 -6.22
C ALA A 14 -6.56 6.18 -5.76
N LEU A 15 -6.80 6.75 -4.57
CA LEU A 15 -5.92 7.75 -3.97
C LEU A 15 -4.51 7.19 -3.76
N GLY A 16 -4.40 5.95 -3.29
CA GLY A 16 -3.13 5.21 -3.15
C GLY A 16 -2.34 5.13 -4.45
N MET A 17 -3.01 4.83 -5.57
CA MET A 17 -2.38 4.82 -6.88
C MET A 17 -1.87 6.22 -7.27
N VAL A 18 -2.68 7.27 -7.06
CA VAL A 18 -2.31 8.65 -7.38
C VAL A 18 -1.11 9.13 -6.57
N ILE A 19 -1.01 8.80 -5.28
CA ILE A 19 0.15 9.18 -4.45
C ILE A 19 1.41 8.34 -4.77
N SER A 20 1.24 7.10 -5.23
CA SER A 20 2.36 6.20 -5.52
C SER A 20 3.22 6.68 -6.69
N LEU A 21 2.60 7.32 -7.68
CA LEU A 21 3.29 7.78 -8.89
C LEU A 21 4.34 8.87 -8.61
N PRO A 22 4.01 10.02 -7.98
CA PRO A 22 5.01 11.02 -7.61
C PRO A 22 5.98 10.49 -6.55
N GLY A 23 5.54 9.62 -5.63
CA GLY A 23 6.42 8.97 -4.66
C GLY A 23 7.52 8.14 -5.34
N ALA A 24 7.15 7.30 -6.32
CA ALA A 24 8.09 6.53 -7.11
C ALA A 24 9.05 7.44 -7.88
N ILE A 25 8.56 8.50 -8.51
CA ILE A 25 9.40 9.49 -9.21
C ILE A 25 10.39 10.14 -8.22
N ALA A 26 9.93 10.54 -7.03
CA ALA A 26 10.79 11.12 -6.00
C ALA A 26 11.89 10.16 -5.55
N PHE A 27 11.58 8.86 -5.37
CA PHE A 27 12.57 7.82 -5.07
C PHE A 27 13.57 7.59 -6.20
N VAL A 28 13.12 7.68 -7.46
CA VAL A 28 14.02 7.61 -8.60
C VAL A 28 14.97 8.82 -8.60
N VAL A 29 14.44 10.04 -8.52
CA VAL A 29 15.22 11.29 -8.58
C VAL A 29 16.18 11.42 -7.40
N ASN A 30 15.72 11.18 -6.17
CA ASN A 30 16.57 11.22 -4.98
C ASN A 30 17.64 10.11 -5.00
N GLY A 31 17.31 9.01 -5.66
CA GLY A 31 18.23 7.92 -5.95
C GLY A 31 19.07 8.15 -7.21
N LEU A 32 19.38 9.36 -7.69
CA LEU A 32 20.36 9.56 -8.79
C LEU A 32 21.63 10.24 -8.22
N GLY A 33 22.59 9.48 -7.67
CA GLY A 33 23.82 10.06 -7.08
C GLY A 33 24.53 9.29 -5.96
N VAL A 34 24.01 8.16 -5.51
CA VAL A 34 24.58 7.29 -4.47
C VAL A 34 25.60 6.35 -5.10
N ALA A 35 26.85 6.42 -4.65
CA ALA A 35 27.92 5.50 -5.07
C ALA A 35 27.73 4.11 -4.43
N HIS A 36 28.11 3.04 -5.16
CA HIS A 36 27.89 1.60 -4.81
C HIS A 36 26.48 1.04 -5.06
N ARG A 37 25.93 1.25 -6.25
CA ARG A 37 24.65 0.63 -6.63
C ARG A 37 24.83 -0.72 -7.31
N PRO A 38 23.97 -1.71 -6.99
CA PRO A 38 23.78 -2.87 -7.84
C PRO A 38 23.42 -2.43 -9.27
N PRO A 39 23.97 -3.09 -10.32
CA PRO A 39 23.75 -2.68 -11.71
C PRO A 39 22.29 -2.81 -12.19
N THR A 40 21.40 -3.42 -11.41
CA THR A 40 19.97 -3.61 -11.73
C THR A 40 19.06 -2.47 -11.24
N THR A 41 19.60 -1.46 -10.56
CA THR A 41 18.82 -0.39 -9.92
C THR A 41 18.88 0.93 -10.70
N VAL A 42 17.73 1.55 -10.98
CA VAL A 42 17.64 2.94 -11.47
C VAL A 42 17.04 3.76 -10.34
N GLY A 43 17.81 4.65 -9.71
CA GLY A 43 17.30 5.32 -8.52
C GLY A 43 17.55 4.52 -7.24
N TYR A 44 16.56 4.58 -6.34
CA TYR A 44 16.29 3.56 -5.32
C TYR A 44 15.37 2.43 -5.83
N VAL A 45 14.98 2.44 -7.12
CA VAL A 45 14.05 1.45 -7.68
C VAL A 45 14.85 0.31 -8.33
N ASP A 46 14.76 -0.87 -7.73
CA ASP A 46 15.39 -2.09 -8.26
C ASP A 46 14.47 -2.77 -9.29
N TRP A 47 14.94 -2.86 -10.53
CA TRP A 47 14.18 -3.49 -11.61
C TRP A 47 13.99 -5.00 -11.37
N LEU A 48 14.96 -5.66 -10.73
CA LEU A 48 14.86 -7.08 -10.41
C LEU A 48 13.81 -7.33 -9.33
N GLY A 49 13.86 -6.55 -8.23
CA GLY A 49 12.82 -6.56 -7.20
C GLY A 49 11.44 -6.27 -7.76
N MET A 50 11.31 -5.28 -8.64
CA MET A 50 10.04 -4.97 -9.30
C MET A 50 9.54 -6.14 -10.17
N ALA A 51 10.43 -6.76 -10.96
CA ALA A 51 10.10 -7.91 -11.81
C ALA A 51 9.64 -9.14 -11.02
N LEU A 52 10.12 -9.33 -9.78
CA LEU A 52 9.63 -10.39 -8.88
C LEU A 52 8.32 -10.01 -8.17
N ILE A 53 8.23 -8.79 -7.64
CA ILE A 53 7.13 -8.37 -6.78
C ILE A 53 5.85 -8.15 -7.58
N VAL A 54 5.92 -7.57 -8.78
CA VAL A 54 4.76 -7.28 -9.62
C VAL A 54 3.93 -8.55 -9.93
N PRO A 55 4.48 -9.64 -10.48
CA PRO A 55 3.70 -10.83 -10.78
C PRO A 55 3.17 -11.51 -9.51
N ALA A 56 3.96 -11.56 -8.43
CA ALA A 56 3.53 -12.11 -7.15
C ALA A 56 2.35 -11.31 -6.56
N THR A 57 2.39 -9.98 -6.68
CA THR A 57 1.33 -9.08 -6.23
C THR A 57 0.10 -9.24 -7.10
N MET A 58 0.24 -9.28 -8.43
CA MET A 58 -0.89 -9.48 -9.35
C MET A 58 -1.65 -10.78 -9.05
N LEU A 59 -0.91 -11.87 -8.84
CA LEU A 59 -1.50 -13.16 -8.49
C LEU A 59 -2.27 -13.04 -7.16
N THR A 60 -1.64 -12.48 -6.13
CA THR A 60 -2.24 -12.34 -4.79
C THR A 60 -3.44 -11.38 -4.77
N THR A 61 -3.42 -10.33 -5.61
CA THR A 61 -4.48 -9.32 -5.70
C THR A 61 -5.81 -9.93 -6.14
N GLN A 62 -5.78 -10.91 -7.05
CA GLN A 62 -7.00 -11.60 -7.50
C GLN A 62 -7.67 -12.38 -6.36
N TRP A 63 -6.87 -13.02 -5.50
CA TRP A 63 -7.39 -13.74 -4.33
C TRP A 63 -8.01 -12.77 -3.33
N GLY A 64 -7.34 -11.64 -3.08
CA GLY A 64 -7.85 -10.57 -2.21
C GLY A 64 -9.18 -9.98 -2.72
N ALA A 65 -9.30 -9.73 -4.03
CA ALA A 65 -10.53 -9.21 -4.63
C ALA A 65 -11.71 -10.18 -4.50
N ARG A 66 -11.48 -11.48 -4.76
CA ARG A 66 -12.51 -12.52 -4.58
C ARG A 66 -12.97 -12.62 -3.13
N LEU A 67 -12.03 -12.59 -2.18
CA LEU A 67 -12.35 -12.62 -0.76
C LEU A 67 -13.17 -11.40 -0.33
N ALA A 68 -12.79 -10.20 -0.80
CA ALA A 68 -13.51 -8.96 -0.50
C ALA A 68 -14.94 -8.95 -1.05
N HIS A 69 -15.20 -9.61 -2.19
CA HIS A 69 -16.55 -9.73 -2.76
C HIS A 69 -17.39 -10.80 -2.08
N ALA A 70 -16.78 -11.83 -1.49
CA ALA A 70 -17.47 -12.91 -0.79
C ALA A 70 -17.89 -12.54 0.65
N ILE A 71 -17.30 -11.49 1.24
CA ILE A 71 -17.57 -11.09 2.63
C ILE A 71 -18.71 -10.07 2.69
N ASP A 72 -19.64 -10.27 3.63
CA ASP A 72 -20.70 -9.31 3.92
C ASP A 72 -20.16 -7.92 4.29
N ALA A 73 -20.77 -6.88 3.75
CA ALA A 73 -20.36 -5.48 3.98
C ALA A 73 -20.31 -5.09 5.48
N ARG A 74 -21.11 -5.73 6.33
CA ARG A 74 -21.12 -5.51 7.79
C ARG A 74 -19.85 -6.05 8.45
N VAL A 75 -19.37 -7.22 8.02
CA VAL A 75 -18.14 -7.83 8.53
C VAL A 75 -16.93 -7.04 8.04
N LEU A 76 -16.91 -6.68 6.75
CA LEU A 76 -15.84 -5.87 6.16
C LEU A 76 -15.65 -4.54 6.91
N ARG A 77 -16.76 -3.87 7.26
CA ARG A 77 -16.73 -2.63 8.06
C ARG A 77 -16.12 -2.84 9.45
N ARG A 78 -16.46 -3.93 10.15
CA ARG A 78 -15.92 -4.22 11.49
C ARG A 78 -14.43 -4.50 11.44
N VAL A 79 -13.99 -5.32 10.47
CA VAL A 79 -12.57 -5.64 10.27
C VAL A 79 -11.77 -4.38 9.93
N PHE A 80 -12.29 -3.54 9.03
CA PHE A 80 -11.64 -2.27 8.69
C PHE A 80 -11.55 -1.32 9.89
N ALA A 81 -12.63 -1.18 10.68
CA ALA A 81 -12.62 -0.36 11.89
C ALA A 81 -11.59 -0.87 12.92
N LEU A 82 -11.50 -2.19 13.11
CA LEU A 82 -10.50 -2.80 13.99
C LEU A 82 -9.08 -2.53 13.50
N PHE A 83 -8.83 -2.66 12.19
CA PHE A 83 -7.54 -2.36 11.58
C PHE A 83 -7.13 -0.90 11.77
N LEU A 84 -8.06 0.05 11.59
CA LEU A 84 -7.81 1.47 11.84
C LEU A 84 -7.50 1.74 13.31
N ALA A 85 -8.25 1.13 14.24
CA ALA A 85 -8.01 1.27 15.68
C ALA A 85 -6.61 0.75 16.04
N LEU A 86 -6.22 -0.43 15.55
CA LEU A 86 -4.88 -0.99 15.77
C LEU A 86 -3.77 -0.11 15.19
N THR A 87 -3.97 0.41 13.97
CA THR A 87 -3.00 1.30 13.33
C THR A 87 -2.84 2.61 14.10
N SER A 88 -3.95 3.20 14.54
CA SER A 88 -3.95 4.41 15.36
C SER A 88 -3.21 4.20 16.68
N VAL A 89 -3.48 3.09 17.36
CA VAL A 89 -2.79 2.70 18.60
C VAL A 89 -1.29 2.49 18.34
N ARG A 90 -0.90 1.80 17.26
CA ARG A 90 0.52 1.61 16.89
C ARG A 90 1.22 2.95 16.63
N MET A 91 0.59 3.86 15.90
CA MET A 91 1.16 5.19 15.62
C MET A 91 1.29 6.01 16.90
N PHE A 92 0.29 5.95 17.79
CA PHE A 92 0.33 6.64 19.09
C PHE A 92 1.45 6.10 19.99
N TYR A 93 1.61 4.78 20.07
CA TYR A 93 2.75 4.17 20.78
C TYR A 93 4.09 4.55 20.14
N GLY A 94 4.18 4.60 18.81
CA GLY A 94 5.38 5.03 18.10
C GLY A 94 5.80 6.46 18.44
N LEU A 95 4.84 7.36 18.64
CA LEU A 95 5.10 8.74 19.07
C LEU A 95 5.59 8.80 20.53
N LEU A 96 4.98 8.01 21.42
CA LEU A 96 5.39 7.90 22.82
C LEU A 96 6.77 7.24 23.00
N SER A 97 7.14 6.29 22.13
CA SER A 97 8.43 5.60 22.20
C SER A 97 9.57 6.38 21.54
N ALA A 98 9.25 7.33 20.66
CA ALA A 98 10.22 8.17 19.95
C ALA A 98 10.49 9.50 20.67
N THR A 99 9.83 9.76 21.81
CA THR A 99 10.10 10.87 22.74
C THR A 99 10.86 10.33 23.94
#